data_AF-A0A1I4U1Z6-F1
#
_entry.id   AF-A0A1I4U1Z6-F1
#
_cell.length_a   1.000
_cell.length_b   1.000
_cell.length_c   1.000
_cell.angle_alpha   90.00
_cell.angle_beta   90.00
_cell.angle_gamma   90.00
#
_symmetry.space_group_name_H-M   'P 1'
#
loop_
_entity.id
_entity.type
_entity.pdbx_description
1 polymer ?
#
loop_
_entity_poly.entity_id
_entity_poly.type
_entity_poly.pdbx_seq_one_letter_code
_entity_poly.pdbx_strand_id
1 'polypeptide(L)'
;MTSSRQRSDYKLRSEDLSSGDDTPVFSYFQHSLKNGAGIIVDVEPVTKVAVIRCDIVSEACPGVGCFMAFNKRSMHFKDYDENTEMVAFFTCGGCSGRRIYRLLKSLKKRGVDVIHLSSCMQMENYPKCPHIDEIKKTVEDAGIKLVEGTHH
;
A
#
# COMPACT_ATOMS: atom_id res chain seq x y z
N MET A 1 -37.95 -19.11 21.58
CA MET A 1 -36.69 -19.56 20.97
C MET A 1 -36.83 -19.31 19.47
N THR A 2 -36.16 -18.38 18.79
CA THR A 2 -34.88 -17.69 18.97
C THR A 2 -34.91 -16.31 18.27
N SER A 3 -34.57 -15.26 19.04
CA SER A 3 -33.79 -14.06 18.68
C SER A 3 -33.94 -13.44 17.28
N SER A 4 -34.83 -12.44 17.17
CA SER A 4 -34.73 -11.35 16.21
C SER A 4 -33.54 -10.43 16.57
N ARG A 5 -32.44 -10.49 15.80
CA ARG A 5 -31.34 -9.52 15.93
C ARG A 5 -31.80 -8.15 15.40
N GLN A 6 -32.20 -7.27 16.31
CA GLN A 6 -32.47 -5.86 16.02
C GLN A 6 -31.18 -5.21 15.49
N ARG A 7 -31.29 -4.49 14.36
CA ARG A 7 -30.29 -3.53 13.89
C ARG A 7 -30.15 -2.45 14.97
N SER A 8 -29.00 -2.36 15.62
CA SER A 8 -28.69 -1.21 16.48
C SER A 8 -28.31 -0.04 15.60
N ASP A 9 -29.21 0.93 15.48
CA ASP A 9 -28.94 2.25 14.94
C ASP A 9 -27.87 2.94 15.82
N TYR A 10 -26.61 2.87 15.39
CA TYR A 10 -25.52 3.58 16.06
C TYR A 10 -25.56 5.05 15.64
N LYS A 11 -26.30 5.84 16.42
CA LYS A 11 -26.40 7.29 16.29
C LYS A 11 -25.07 7.89 16.77
N LEU A 12 -24.19 8.29 15.83
CA LEU A 12 -22.95 9.01 16.16
C LEU A 12 -23.29 10.25 16.99
N ARG A 13 -22.76 10.34 18.22
CA ARG A 13 -22.76 11.56 19.01
C ARG A 13 -21.65 12.47 18.47
N SER A 14 -21.93 13.76 18.40
CA SER A 14 -20.98 14.81 17.99
C SER A 14 -19.77 14.98 18.95
N GLU A 15 -19.64 14.11 19.95
CA GLU A 15 -18.58 14.12 20.96
C GLU A 15 -17.48 13.09 20.67
N ASP A 16 -17.67 12.20 19.67
CA ASP A 16 -16.65 11.25 19.21
C ASP A 16 -15.64 11.88 18.21
N LEU A 17 -15.70 13.21 18.05
CA LEU A 17 -14.95 14.04 17.11
C LEU A 17 -13.96 14.96 17.85
N SER A 18 -13.16 14.42 18.76
CA SER A 18 -11.99 15.15 19.28
C SER A 18 -11.02 14.23 20.01
N SER A 19 -9.96 13.79 19.32
CA SER A 19 -8.60 13.55 19.83
C SER A 19 -7.89 12.49 18.98
N GLY A 20 -7.54 12.85 17.75
CA GLY A 20 -6.51 12.17 17.00
C GLY A 20 -5.62 13.26 16.45
N ASP A 21 -4.45 13.45 17.05
CA ASP A 21 -3.47 14.45 16.65
C ASP A 21 -3.03 14.18 15.20
N ASP A 22 -3.70 14.82 14.25
CA ASP A 22 -3.25 14.95 12.86
C ASP A 22 -2.12 15.99 12.75
N THR A 23 -1.22 16.03 13.74
CA THR A 23 -0.03 16.87 13.65
C THR A 23 1.01 16.17 12.76
N PRO A 24 1.51 16.82 11.71
CA PRO A 24 2.67 16.31 10.99
C PRO A 24 3.82 16.15 12.00
N VAL A 25 4.59 15.07 11.85
CA VAL A 25 5.79 14.68 12.62
C VAL A 25 6.78 15.83 12.91
N PHE A 26 6.63 16.96 12.21
CA PHE A 26 7.30 18.24 12.43
C PHE A 26 7.19 18.80 13.87
N SER A 27 6.12 18.54 14.62
CA SER A 27 5.97 19.09 15.98
C SER A 27 6.91 18.42 17.01
N TYR A 28 7.28 17.16 16.79
CA TYR A 28 8.26 16.45 17.63
C TYR A 28 9.66 17.09 17.55
N PHE A 29 9.90 17.87 16.49
CA PHE A 29 11.17 18.54 16.21
C PHE A 29 11.44 19.74 17.13
N GLN A 30 10.41 20.45 17.60
CA GLN A 30 10.60 21.63 18.45
C GLN A 30 10.78 21.32 19.94
N HIS A 31 10.31 20.15 20.41
CA HIS A 31 10.38 19.82 21.83
C HIS A 31 11.77 19.31 22.27
N SER A 32 12.59 18.83 21.33
CA SER A 32 13.95 18.34 21.58
C SER A 32 15.03 19.42 21.63
N LEU A 33 14.72 20.67 21.26
CA LEU A 33 15.70 21.77 21.23
C LEU A 33 16.06 22.32 22.63
N LYS A 34 15.39 21.86 23.70
CA LYS A 34 15.65 22.37 25.06
C LYS A 34 16.77 21.65 25.81
N ASN A 35 17.22 20.48 25.34
CA ASN A 35 18.30 19.72 25.98
C ASN A 35 19.29 19.27 24.91
N GLY A 36 20.51 19.82 24.97
CA GLY A 36 21.55 19.58 23.98
C GLY A 36 21.90 18.11 23.76
N ALA A 37 22.42 17.84 22.56
CA ALA A 37 22.85 16.57 21.99
C ALA A 37 21.73 15.62 21.51
N GLY A 38 21.33 15.81 20.25
CA GLY A 38 20.54 14.84 19.49
C GLY A 38 20.90 14.94 18.02
N ILE A 39 21.51 13.88 17.51
CA ILE A 39 21.96 13.71 16.12
C ILE A 39 20.80 14.06 15.18
N ILE A 40 21.07 14.95 14.22
CA ILE A 40 20.23 15.13 13.05
C ILE A 40 20.36 13.83 12.26
N VAL A 41 19.52 12.84 12.57
CA VAL A 41 19.26 11.77 11.63
C VAL A 41 18.34 12.41 10.60
N ASP A 42 18.93 12.84 9.48
CA ASP A 42 18.19 13.08 8.27
C ASP A 42 17.49 11.76 7.91
N VAL A 43 16.27 11.57 8.42
CA VAL A 43 15.45 10.43 8.03
C VAL A 43 15.09 10.70 6.58
N GLU A 44 15.80 10.02 5.67
CA GLU A 44 15.50 10.05 4.25
C GLU A 44 14.01 9.79 4.03
N PRO A 45 13.40 10.41 2.99
CA PRO A 45 11.98 10.26 2.75
C PRO A 45 11.63 8.77 2.62
N VAL A 46 10.69 8.34 3.46
CA VAL A 46 10.14 6.99 3.44
C VAL A 46 9.52 6.75 2.07
N THR A 47 10.18 5.93 1.24
CA THR A 47 9.58 5.50 -0.01
C THR A 47 8.33 4.68 0.30
N LYS A 48 7.19 5.08 -0.24
CA LYS A 48 5.91 4.42 -0.03
C LYS A 48 5.58 3.53 -1.21
N VAL A 49 5.56 2.23 -0.93
CA VAL A 49 5.30 1.18 -1.91
C VAL A 49 3.89 0.63 -1.73
N ALA A 50 3.20 0.38 -2.84
CA ALA A 50 2.02 -0.47 -2.83
C ALA A 50 2.14 -1.60 -3.85
N VAL A 51 1.46 -2.72 -3.61
CA VAL A 51 1.48 -3.89 -4.49
C VAL A 51 0.09 -4.20 -5.01
N ILE A 52 -0.03 -4.34 -6.34
CA ILE A 52 -1.21 -4.89 -7.01
C ILE A 52 -0.99 -6.39 -7.24
N ARG A 53 -1.98 -7.20 -6.86
CA ARG A 53 -1.96 -8.66 -6.97
C ARG A 53 -2.99 -9.21 -7.93
N CYS A 54 -2.72 -10.39 -8.50
CA CYS A 54 -3.73 -11.14 -9.24
C CYS A 54 -4.87 -11.55 -8.29
N ASP A 55 -6.11 -11.25 -8.72
CA ASP A 55 -7.32 -11.57 -7.96
C ASP A 55 -7.53 -13.09 -7.85
N ILE A 56 -7.42 -13.80 -8.96
CA ILE A 56 -7.58 -15.27 -9.02
C ILE A 56 -6.56 -15.98 -8.12
N VAL A 57 -5.29 -15.60 -8.23
CA VAL A 57 -4.21 -16.24 -7.45
C VAL A 57 -4.34 -15.89 -5.96
N SER A 58 -4.94 -14.74 -5.61
CA SER A 58 -5.07 -14.32 -4.21
C SER A 58 -5.98 -15.23 -3.38
N GLU A 59 -6.93 -15.92 -4.00
CA GLU A 59 -7.84 -16.87 -3.33
C GLU A 59 -7.08 -18.02 -2.66
N ALA A 60 -5.94 -18.43 -3.21
CA ALA A 60 -5.10 -19.51 -2.69
C ALA A 60 -3.72 -19.04 -2.21
N CYS A 61 -3.39 -17.75 -2.36
CA CYS A 61 -2.09 -17.20 -1.99
C CYS A 61 -2.27 -15.96 -1.11
N PRO A 62 -1.92 -16.03 0.19
CA PRO A 62 -1.99 -14.87 1.08
C PRO A 62 -0.91 -13.81 0.79
N GLY A 63 0.07 -14.12 -0.07
CA GLY A 63 1.12 -13.18 -0.45
C GLY A 63 2.36 -13.22 0.44
N VAL A 64 2.54 -14.29 1.22
CA VAL A 64 3.68 -14.48 2.14
C VAL A 64 5.01 -14.25 1.43
N GLY A 65 5.23 -14.80 0.23
CA GLY A 65 6.46 -14.58 -0.52
C GLY A 65 6.72 -13.11 -0.88
N CYS A 66 5.67 -12.36 -1.24
CA CYS A 66 5.78 -10.93 -1.55
C CYS A 66 6.20 -10.13 -0.31
N PHE A 67 5.57 -10.38 0.84
CA PHE A 67 5.93 -9.74 2.10
C PHE A 67 7.30 -10.16 2.60
N MET A 68 7.69 -11.43 2.46
CA MET A 68 9.03 -11.89 2.82
C MET A 68 10.11 -11.20 2.00
N ALA A 69 9.90 -11.05 0.68
CA ALA A 69 10.85 -10.33 -0.17
C ALA A 69 10.94 -8.84 0.20
N PHE A 70 9.80 -8.21 0.50
CA PHE A 70 9.79 -6.84 1.00
C PHE A 70 10.54 -6.72 2.33
N ASN A 71 10.15 -7.49 3.35
CA ASN A 71 10.71 -7.43 4.71
C ASN A 71 12.21 -7.73 4.73
N LYS A 72 12.69 -8.61 3.85
CA LYS A 72 14.11 -8.97 3.74
C LYS A 72 14.89 -8.12 2.73
N ARG A 73 14.26 -7.11 2.12
CA ARG A 73 14.83 -6.28 1.04
C ARG A 73 15.53 -7.13 -0.02
N SER A 74 14.78 -8.08 -0.58
CA SER A 74 15.31 -9.04 -1.56
C SER A 74 14.53 -9.00 -2.87
N MET A 75 15.08 -9.65 -3.90
CA MET A 75 14.50 -9.70 -5.25
C MET A 75 14.21 -8.30 -5.81
N HIS A 76 12.95 -7.99 -6.15
CA HIS A 76 12.57 -6.68 -6.67
C HIS A 76 12.56 -5.57 -5.59
N PHE A 77 12.90 -5.91 -4.34
CA PHE A 77 12.99 -4.97 -3.24
C PHE A 77 14.42 -4.67 -2.76
N LYS A 78 15.47 -5.11 -3.48
CA LYS A 78 16.88 -4.98 -3.07
C LYS A 78 17.37 -3.54 -2.92
N ASP A 79 16.89 -2.66 -3.78
CA ASP A 79 17.38 -1.27 -3.86
C ASP A 79 16.52 -0.29 -3.05
N TYR A 80 15.62 -0.79 -2.21
CA TYR A 80 14.82 0.04 -1.32
C TYR A 80 15.47 0.16 0.06
N ASP A 81 15.42 1.35 0.63
CA ASP A 81 15.93 1.65 1.95
C ASP A 81 15.18 0.89 3.06
N GLU A 82 15.82 0.74 4.21
CA GLU A 82 15.24 0.05 5.37
C GLU A 82 13.97 0.74 5.87
N ASN A 83 13.88 2.06 5.77
CA ASN A 83 12.71 2.84 6.17
C ASN A 83 11.55 2.81 5.15
N THR A 84 11.70 2.17 3.99
CA THR A 84 10.62 2.01 3.00
C THR A 84 9.38 1.33 3.60
N GLU A 85 8.20 1.86 3.33
CA GLU A 85 6.92 1.39 3.87
C GLU A 85 6.04 0.74 2.80
N MET A 86 5.43 -0.40 3.14
CA MET A 86 4.35 -0.98 2.33
C MET A 86 3.01 -0.39 2.78
N VAL A 87 2.52 0.61 2.04
CA VAL A 87 1.31 1.36 2.41
C VAL A 87 0.02 0.69 1.92
N ALA A 88 0.09 -0.22 0.93
CA ALA A 88 -1.06 -0.99 0.50
C ALA A 88 -0.68 -2.29 -0.22
N PHE A 89 -1.52 -3.30 -0.07
CA PHE A 89 -1.39 -4.61 -0.71
C PHE A 89 -2.78 -5.11 -1.08
N PHE A 90 -3.10 -5.12 -2.37
CA PHE A 90 -4.48 -5.34 -2.82
C PHE A 90 -4.53 -6.05 -4.17
N THR A 91 -5.62 -6.74 -4.45
CA THR A 91 -5.81 -7.45 -5.74
C THR A 91 -6.15 -6.47 -6.87
N CYS A 92 -6.18 -6.90 -8.13
CA CYS A 92 -6.76 -6.10 -9.21
C CYS A 92 -8.31 -6.13 -9.21
N GLY A 93 -8.91 -7.15 -8.60
CA GLY A 93 -10.37 -7.38 -8.60
C GLY A 93 -10.92 -7.91 -9.92
N GLY A 94 -10.08 -8.54 -10.76
CA GLY A 94 -10.50 -9.21 -12.00
C GLY A 94 -11.01 -8.28 -13.13
N CYS A 95 -10.95 -6.96 -12.95
CA CYS A 95 -11.54 -5.97 -13.86
C CYS A 95 -10.48 -5.25 -14.71
N SER A 96 -10.88 -4.77 -15.89
CA SER A 96 -10.12 -3.97 -16.87
C SER A 96 -9.71 -2.56 -16.40
N GLY A 97 -9.24 -2.42 -15.15
CA GLY A 97 -8.61 -1.20 -14.67
C GLY A 97 -9.51 -0.20 -13.93
N ARG A 98 -10.85 -0.25 -14.03
CA ARG A 98 -11.73 0.72 -13.30
C ARG A 98 -11.51 0.70 -11.78
N ARG A 99 -11.31 -0.49 -11.20
CA ARG A 99 -11.00 -0.64 -9.78
C ARG A 99 -9.60 -0.10 -9.46
N ILE A 100 -8.60 -0.43 -10.28
CA ILE A 100 -7.23 0.07 -10.14
C ILE A 100 -7.21 1.60 -10.16
N TYR A 101 -7.84 2.22 -11.16
CA TYR A 101 -7.92 3.69 -11.28
C TYR A 101 -8.40 4.36 -9.97
N ARG A 102 -9.48 3.85 -9.37
CA ARG A 102 -10.04 4.40 -8.11
C ARG A 102 -9.06 4.24 -6.94
N LEU A 103 -8.40 3.10 -6.84
CA LEU A 103 -7.45 2.82 -5.77
C LEU A 103 -6.18 3.65 -5.93
N LEU A 104 -5.63 3.77 -7.14
CA LEU A 104 -4.50 4.65 -7.42
C LEU A 104 -4.81 6.11 -7.11
N LYS A 105 -6.02 6.60 -7.44
CA LYS A 105 -6.44 7.97 -7.05
C LYS A 105 -6.44 8.17 -5.54
N SER A 106 -6.79 7.13 -4.76
CA SER A 106 -6.73 7.17 -3.30
C SER A 106 -5.29 7.09 -2.77
N LEU A 107 -4.44 6.24 -3.37
CA LEU A 107 -3.05 6.08 -2.98
C LEU A 107 -2.21 7.32 -3.30
N LYS A 108 -2.46 7.95 -4.45
CA LYS A 108 -1.79 9.21 -4.84
C LYS A 108 -2.05 10.33 -3.83
N LYS A 109 -3.27 10.42 -3.29
CA LYS A 109 -3.59 11.37 -2.19
C LYS A 109 -2.84 11.09 -0.89
N ARG A 110 -2.35 9.87 -0.70
CA ARG A 110 -1.57 9.42 0.47
C ARG A 110 -0.05 9.43 0.22
N GLY A 111 0.36 9.87 -0.97
CA GLY A 111 1.76 9.97 -1.37
C GLY A 111 2.41 8.62 -1.65
N VAL A 112 1.75 7.70 -2.34
CA VAL A 112 2.44 6.50 -2.86
C VAL A 112 3.45 6.91 -3.93
N ASP A 113 4.65 6.35 -3.86
CA ASP A 113 5.74 6.65 -4.79
C ASP A 113 5.87 5.57 -5.86
N VAL A 114 5.70 4.30 -5.45
CA VAL A 114 5.91 3.14 -6.32
C VAL A 114 4.78 2.12 -6.22
N ILE A 115 4.33 1.64 -7.38
CA ILE A 115 3.45 0.48 -7.51
C ILE A 115 4.25 -0.71 -8.02
N HIS A 116 4.20 -1.81 -7.29
CA HIS A 116 4.65 -3.11 -7.77
C HIS A 116 3.49 -3.92 -8.33
N LEU A 117 3.69 -4.56 -9.48
CA LEU A 117 2.86 -5.68 -9.92
C LEU A 117 3.45 -6.97 -9.38
N SER A 118 2.64 -7.76 -8.67
CA SER A 118 3.13 -9.00 -8.05
C SER A 118 3.65 -10.00 -9.08
N SER A 119 4.58 -10.86 -8.67
CA SER A 119 5.20 -11.85 -9.57
C SER A 119 4.16 -12.78 -10.23
N CYS A 120 3.04 -13.08 -9.55
CA CYS A 120 1.98 -13.90 -10.14
C CYS A 120 1.17 -13.24 -11.25
N MET A 121 1.31 -11.93 -11.47
CA MET A 121 0.75 -11.23 -12.63
C MET A 121 1.71 -11.23 -13.83
N GLN A 122 2.96 -11.62 -13.60
CA GLN A 122 4.07 -11.44 -14.54
C GLN A 122 4.62 -12.78 -15.08
N MET A 123 4.54 -13.84 -14.28
CA MET A 123 5.11 -15.14 -14.64
C MET A 123 4.11 -16.02 -15.40
N GLU A 124 4.63 -16.79 -16.36
CA GLU A 124 3.86 -17.69 -17.22
C GLU A 124 3.29 -18.93 -16.50
N ASN A 125 3.78 -19.25 -15.30
CA ASN A 125 3.28 -20.39 -14.52
C ASN A 125 1.98 -20.07 -13.73
N TYR A 126 1.44 -18.86 -13.86
CA TYR A 126 0.16 -18.45 -13.31
C TYR A 126 -0.86 -18.19 -14.42
N PRO A 127 -2.17 -18.17 -14.12
CA PRO A 127 -3.17 -17.80 -15.11
C PRO A 127 -2.84 -16.46 -15.78
N LYS A 128 -2.73 -16.47 -17.10
CA LYS A 128 -2.39 -15.27 -17.89
C LYS A 128 -3.43 -14.18 -17.64
N CYS A 129 -2.97 -13.00 -17.22
CA CYS A 129 -3.86 -11.88 -16.97
C CYS A 129 -4.29 -11.24 -18.31
N PRO A 130 -5.60 -11.18 -18.63
CA PRO A 130 -6.07 -10.57 -19.88
C PRO A 130 -6.00 -9.04 -19.87
N HIS A 131 -5.79 -8.42 -18.71
CA HIS A 131 -5.85 -6.97 -18.51
C HIS A 131 -4.51 -6.36 -18.08
N ILE A 132 -3.41 -7.10 -18.20
CA ILE A 132 -2.12 -6.67 -17.63
C ILE A 132 -1.64 -5.34 -18.22
N ASP A 133 -1.73 -5.19 -19.54
CA ASP A 133 -1.28 -3.98 -20.24
C ASP A 133 -2.16 -2.77 -19.89
N GLU A 134 -3.47 -2.98 -19.74
CA GLU A 134 -4.40 -1.94 -19.28
C GLU A 134 -4.09 -1.49 -17.85
N ILE A 135 -3.74 -2.43 -16.97
CA ILE A 135 -3.36 -2.12 -15.59
C ILE A 135 -2.05 -1.32 -15.56
N LYS A 136 -1.02 -1.75 -16.32
CA LYS A 136 0.25 -1.03 -16.44
C LYS A 136 0.03 0.40 -16.91
N LYS A 137 -0.70 0.56 -18.02
CA LYS A 137 -1.06 1.87 -18.57
C LYS A 137 -1.81 2.72 -17.55
N THR A 138 -2.74 2.14 -16.78
CA THR A 138 -3.48 2.88 -15.74
C THR A 138 -2.56 3.41 -14.64
N VAL A 139 -1.49 2.67 -14.29
CA VAL A 139 -0.48 3.11 -13.32
C VAL A 139 0.39 4.22 -13.89
N GLU A 140 0.85 4.06 -15.13
CA GLU A 140 1.65 5.05 -15.85
C GLU A 140 0.88 6.37 -16.04
N ASP A 141 -0.38 6.30 -16.47
CA ASP A 141 -1.28 7.45 -16.62
C ASP A 141 -1.54 8.17 -15.28
N ALA A 142 -1.45 7.45 -14.15
CA ALA A 142 -1.53 8.05 -12.83
C ALA A 142 -0.26 8.81 -12.43
N GLY A 143 0.82 8.68 -13.20
CA GLY A 143 2.12 9.29 -12.96
C GLY A 143 2.84 8.71 -11.74
N ILE A 144 2.64 7.41 -11.47
CA ILE A 144 3.27 6.69 -10.36
C ILE A 144 4.31 5.72 -10.94
N LYS A 145 5.47 5.59 -10.29
CA LYS A 145 6.51 4.66 -10.75
C LYS A 145 5.97 3.23 -10.71
N LEU A 146 6.15 2.51 -11.80
CA LEU A 146 5.76 1.11 -11.94
C LEU A 146 6.99 0.20 -11.85
N VAL A 147 6.91 -0.85 -11.05
CA VAL A 147 7.89 -1.94 -11.00
C VAL A 147 7.17 -3.26 -11.23
N GLU A 148 7.72 -4.08 -12.11
CA GLU A 148 7.18 -5.39 -12.44
C GLU A 148 7.90 -6.46 -11.63
N GLY A 149 7.18 -7.13 -10.73
CA GLY A 149 7.73 -8.22 -9.92
C GLY A 149 7.76 -7.91 -8.42
N THR A 150 7.96 -8.98 -7.64
CA THR A 150 8.07 -8.93 -6.17
C THR A 150 9.15 -9.89 -5.68
N HIS A 151 8.85 -11.19 -5.58
CA HIS A 151 9.68 -12.20 -4.92
C HIS A 151 10.23 -13.28 -5.86
N HIS A 152 9.97 -13.12 -7.16
CA HIS A 152 10.62 -13.76 -8.30
C HIS A 152 10.97 -12.62 -9.23
#